data_AF-A0A356J7E5-F1
#
_entry.id   AF-A0A356J7E5-F1
#
_cell.length_a   1.000
_cell.length_b   1.000
_cell.length_c   1.000
_cell.angle_alpha   90.00
_cell.angle_beta   90.00
_cell.angle_gamma   90.00
#
_symmetry.space_group_name_H-M   'P 1'
#
loop_
_entity.id
_entity.type
_entity.pdbx_description
1 polymer ?
#
loop_
_entity_poly.entity_id
_entity_poly.type
_entity_poly.pdbx_seq_one_letter_code
_entity_poly.pdbx_strand_id
1 'polypeptide(L)'
;MKHWMTGCKQSYIREEELLNQLYKMIDKVDIDELAAVERIKQEIDRLTKMISSLGGHVATAKVAEIMPDIDVYACAKYILKEGTKEEKRDLIGHLKTNLLIKDGSIHI
;
A
#
# COMPACT_ATOMS: atom_id res chain seq x y z
N MET A 1 38.68 4.82 -2.52
CA MET A 1 37.45 4.11 -2.94
C MET A 1 36.83 3.48 -1.71
N LYS A 2 35.63 3.93 -1.30
CA LYS A 2 34.98 3.43 -0.08
C LYS A 2 34.40 2.05 -0.35
N HIS A 3 35.02 1.04 0.24
CA HIS A 3 34.58 -0.34 0.24
C HIS A 3 33.27 -0.42 1.04
N TRP A 4 32.16 -0.75 0.41
CA TRP A 4 30.89 -0.90 1.10
C TRP A 4 30.91 -2.19 1.92
N MET A 5 30.77 -2.02 3.23
CA MET A 5 30.58 -3.06 4.24
C MET A 5 29.10 -3.44 4.28
N THR A 6 28.68 -4.36 3.44
CA THR A 6 27.57 -5.26 3.78
C THR A 6 27.96 -6.58 3.14
N GLY A 7 28.11 -7.66 3.92
CA GLY A 7 28.35 -9.01 3.36
C GLY A 7 27.14 -9.57 2.58
N CYS A 8 26.29 -8.69 2.06
CA CYS A 8 25.10 -9.03 1.31
C CYS A 8 25.51 -9.45 -0.10
N LYS A 9 25.22 -10.70 -0.45
CA LYS A 9 25.50 -11.26 -1.77
C LYS A 9 24.53 -10.75 -2.86
N GLN A 10 23.49 -10.01 -2.46
CA GLN A 10 22.47 -9.52 -3.36
C GLN A 10 22.85 -8.20 -4.01
N SER A 11 22.47 -8.06 -5.27
CA SER A 11 22.67 -6.83 -6.03
C SER A 11 21.89 -5.67 -5.43
N TYR A 12 22.43 -4.46 -5.59
CA TYR A 12 21.72 -3.24 -5.23
C TYR A 12 20.45 -3.08 -6.06
N ILE A 13 19.34 -2.73 -5.40
CA ILE A 13 18.07 -2.38 -6.03
C ILE A 13 17.62 -0.99 -5.55
N ARG A 14 17.09 -0.17 -6.46
CA ARG A 14 16.49 1.12 -6.11
C ARG A 14 15.10 0.90 -5.53
N GLU A 15 14.72 1.71 -4.54
CA GLU A 15 13.38 1.65 -3.92
C GLU A 15 12.25 1.79 -4.97
N GLU A 16 12.40 2.71 -5.93
CA GLU A 16 11.44 2.89 -7.04
C GLU A 16 11.22 1.60 -7.84
N GLU A 17 12.29 0.85 -8.11
CA GLU A 17 12.22 -0.40 -8.87
C GLU A 17 11.56 -1.50 -8.04
N LEU A 18 11.93 -1.61 -6.75
CA LEU A 18 11.30 -2.54 -5.82
C LEU A 18 9.79 -2.29 -5.69
N LEU A 19 9.38 -1.04 -5.51
CA LEU A 19 7.97 -0.66 -5.39
C LEU A 19 7.19 -0.94 -6.68
N ASN A 20 7.79 -0.71 -7.85
CA ASN A 20 7.18 -1.01 -9.14
C ASN A 20 6.97 -2.52 -9.34
N GLN A 21 7.94 -3.34 -8.93
CA GLN A 21 7.79 -4.79 -8.97
C GLN A 21 6.66 -5.25 -8.03
N LEU A 22 6.63 -4.74 -6.80
CA LEU A 22 5.59 -5.06 -5.84
C LEU A 22 4.21 -4.64 -6.37
N TYR A 23 4.08 -3.43 -6.92
CA TYR A 23 2.85 -2.92 -7.53
C TYR A 23 2.28 -3.84 -8.61
N LYS A 24 3.16 -4.45 -9.43
CA LYS A 24 2.76 -5.36 -10.52
C LYS A 24 2.31 -6.74 -10.05
N MET A 25 2.60 -7.13 -8.82
CA MET A 25 2.30 -8.46 -8.28
C MET A 25 1.44 -8.44 -7.02
N ILE A 26 1.06 -7.26 -6.52
CA ILE A 26 0.31 -7.07 -5.28
C ILE A 26 -1.06 -7.75 -5.31
N ASP A 27 -1.62 -7.96 -6.51
CA ASP A 27 -2.84 -8.72 -6.78
C ASP A 27 -2.70 -10.24 -6.56
N LYS A 28 -1.46 -10.74 -6.45
CA LYS A 28 -1.13 -12.15 -6.19
C LYS A 28 -0.66 -12.38 -4.76
N VAL A 29 -0.53 -11.33 -3.98
CA VAL A 29 -0.04 -11.37 -2.60
C VAL A 29 -1.24 -11.40 -1.68
N ASP A 30 -1.21 -12.29 -0.69
CA ASP A 30 -2.21 -12.33 0.37
C ASP A 30 -1.93 -11.18 1.34
N ILE A 31 -2.76 -10.14 1.26
CA ILE A 31 -2.78 -9.00 2.17
C ILE A 31 -3.75 -9.36 3.27
N ASP A 32 -3.38 -9.17 4.54
CA ASP A 32 -4.34 -9.35 5.62
C ASP A 32 -5.47 -8.30 5.50
N GLU A 33 -6.53 -8.67 4.78
CA GLU A 33 -7.65 -7.80 4.38
C GLU A 33 -8.34 -7.12 5.57
N LEU A 34 -8.10 -7.57 6.81
CA LEU A 34 -8.79 -7.04 7.97
C LEU A 34 -8.15 -5.77 8.56
N ALA A 35 -6.84 -5.58 8.47
CA ALA A 35 -6.17 -4.49 9.21
C ALA A 35 -5.93 -3.24 8.35
N ALA A 36 -5.32 -3.43 7.17
CA ALA A 36 -4.96 -2.31 6.30
C ALA A 36 -6.20 -1.65 5.66
N VAL A 37 -7.14 -2.47 5.18
CA VAL A 37 -8.39 -2.02 4.56
C VAL A 37 -9.27 -1.31 5.57
N GLU A 38 -9.36 -1.84 6.79
CA GLU A 38 -10.14 -1.24 7.85
C GLU A 38 -9.58 0.13 8.24
N ARG A 39 -8.24 0.28 8.33
CA ARG A 39 -7.62 1.61 8.52
C ARG A 39 -7.96 2.58 7.40
N ILE A 40 -7.92 2.13 6.13
CA ILE A 40 -8.26 2.98 4.98
C ILE A 40 -9.74 3.38 5.03
N LYS A 41 -10.64 2.44 5.31
CA LYS A 41 -12.08 2.71 5.48
C LYS A 41 -12.34 3.70 6.61
N GLN A 42 -11.63 3.58 7.73
CA GLN A 42 -11.71 4.51 8.86
C GLN A 42 -11.24 5.91 8.48
N GLU A 43 -10.16 6.04 7.70
CA GLU A 43 -9.67 7.36 7.28
C GLU A 43 -10.62 8.00 6.26
N ILE A 44 -11.19 7.22 5.34
CA ILE A 44 -12.25 7.68 4.42
C ILE A 44 -13.48 8.15 5.20
N ASP A 45 -13.94 7.40 6.19
CA ASP A 45 -15.07 7.78 7.05
C ASP A 45 -14.77 9.08 7.82
N ARG A 46 -13.55 9.22 8.36
CA ARG A 46 -13.10 10.45 9.04
C ARG A 46 -13.11 11.66 8.13
N LEU A 47 -12.58 11.53 6.91
CA LEU A 47 -12.59 12.60 5.90
C LEU A 47 -14.01 12.95 5.47
N THR A 48 -14.87 11.95 5.30
CA THR A 48 -16.28 12.13 4.96
C THR A 48 -17.02 12.93 6.02
N LYS A 49 -16.83 12.60 7.31
CA LYS A 49 -17.39 13.35 8.43
C LYS A 49 -16.91 14.81 8.45
N MET A 50 -15.63 15.04 8.18
CA MET A 50 -15.08 16.39 8.07
C MET A 50 -15.77 17.18 6.95
N ILE A 51 -15.87 16.63 5.74
CA ILE A 51 -16.54 17.28 4.59
C ILE A 51 -18.02 17.55 4.90
N SER A 52 -18.71 16.63 5.58
CA SER A 52 -20.10 16.84 6.02
C SER A 52 -20.23 18.05 6.94
N SER A 53 -19.32 18.20 7.91
CA SER A 53 -19.32 19.31 8.86
C SER A 53 -19.10 20.68 8.19
N LEU A 54 -18.44 20.69 7.03
CA LEU A 54 -18.22 21.87 6.19
C LEU A 54 -19.36 22.13 5.19
N GLY A 55 -20.46 21.37 5.26
CA GLY A 55 -21.65 21.55 4.41
C GLY A 55 -21.68 20.70 3.13
N GLY A 56 -20.69 19.83 2.89
CA GLY A 56 -20.54 19.02 1.67
C GLY A 56 -21.41 17.77 1.59
N HIS A 57 -22.72 17.88 1.84
CA HIS A 57 -23.65 16.74 1.96
C HIS A 57 -23.81 15.89 0.69
N VAL A 58 -23.59 16.46 -0.51
CA VAL A 58 -23.64 15.72 -1.78
C VAL A 58 -22.39 14.85 -1.98
N ALA A 59 -21.25 15.30 -1.49
CA ALA A 59 -20.00 14.53 -1.56
C ALA A 59 -20.04 13.34 -0.60
N THR A 60 -20.64 13.50 0.57
CA THR A 60 -20.71 12.43 1.57
C THR A 60 -21.65 11.29 1.17
N ALA A 61 -22.78 11.58 0.53
CA ALA A 61 -23.69 10.56 -0.01
C ALA A 61 -22.98 9.66 -1.05
N LYS A 62 -22.22 10.27 -1.96
CA LYS A 62 -21.46 9.52 -2.99
C LYS A 62 -20.35 8.66 -2.39
N VAL A 63 -19.68 9.14 -1.34
CA VAL A 63 -18.63 8.35 -0.66
C VAL A 63 -19.24 7.16 0.08
N ALA A 64 -20.40 7.33 0.72
CA ALA A 64 -21.10 6.25 1.40
C ALA A 64 -21.55 5.13 0.44
N GLU A 65 -21.92 5.46 -0.79
CA GLU A 65 -22.31 4.49 -1.83
C GLU A 65 -21.12 3.63 -2.29
N ILE A 66 -19.91 4.18 -2.38
CA ILE A 66 -18.72 3.46 -2.88
C ILE A 66 -17.93 2.73 -1.78
N MET A 67 -18.10 3.11 -0.51
CA MET A 67 -17.38 2.52 0.63
C MET A 67 -17.45 0.98 0.74
N PRO A 68 -18.60 0.33 0.47
CA PRO A 68 -18.71 -1.12 0.50
C PRO A 68 -17.88 -1.81 -0.60
N ASP A 69 -17.70 -1.15 -1.73
CA ASP A 69 -17.09 -1.69 -2.95
C ASP A 69 -15.59 -1.35 -3.07
N ILE A 70 -14.98 -0.82 -2.01
CA ILE A 70 -13.55 -0.49 -2.02
C ILE A 70 -12.72 -1.78 -2.12
N ASP A 71 -12.11 -1.98 -3.29
CA ASP A 71 -11.17 -3.06 -3.56
C ASP A 71 -9.84 -2.83 -2.82
N VAL A 72 -9.49 -3.80 -1.97
CA VAL A 72 -8.25 -3.86 -1.19
C VAL A 72 -7.02 -3.71 -2.07
N TYR A 73 -7.01 -4.37 -3.23
CA TYR A 73 -5.86 -4.34 -4.13
C TYR A 73 -5.73 -3.00 -4.86
N ALA A 74 -6.85 -2.33 -5.14
CA ALA A 74 -6.83 -0.97 -5.68
C ALA A 74 -6.23 0.02 -4.68
N CYS A 75 -6.59 -0.10 -3.39
CA CYS A 75 -5.99 0.70 -2.33
C CYS A 75 -4.50 0.41 -2.14
N ALA A 76 -4.10 -0.87 -2.11
CA ALA A 76 -2.70 -1.25 -2.00
C ALA A 76 -1.87 -0.69 -3.17
N LYS A 77 -2.38 -0.77 -4.40
CA LYS A 77 -1.77 -0.14 -5.59
C LYS A 77 -1.61 1.37 -5.44
N TYR A 78 -2.63 2.05 -4.92
CA TYR A 78 -2.56 3.48 -4.66
C TYR A 78 -1.46 3.82 -3.63
N ILE A 79 -1.41 3.13 -2.50
CA ILE A 79 -0.39 3.35 -1.46
C ILE A 79 1.02 3.11 -2.00
N LEU A 80 1.23 2.03 -2.77
CA LEU A 80 2.55 1.74 -3.37
C LEU A 80 3.00 2.83 -4.36
N LYS A 81 2.06 3.52 -5.01
CA LYS A 81 2.36 4.57 -5.98
C LYS A 81 2.51 5.94 -5.32
N GLU A 82 1.48 6.39 -4.61
CA GLU A 82 1.32 7.77 -4.12
C GLU A 82 1.49 7.91 -2.61
N GLY A 83 1.47 6.80 -1.86
CA GLY A 83 1.58 6.81 -0.40
C GLY A 83 2.92 7.34 0.11
N THR A 84 2.90 7.85 1.33
CA THR A 84 4.10 8.20 2.09
C THR A 84 4.96 6.97 2.36
N LYS A 85 6.23 7.21 2.70
CA LYS A 85 7.17 6.15 3.08
C LYS A 85 6.65 5.28 4.23
N GLU A 86 5.98 5.89 5.20
CA GLU A 86 5.44 5.16 6.36
C GLU A 86 4.23 4.30 5.99
N GLU A 87 3.31 4.81 5.15
CA GLU A 87 2.18 4.01 4.66
C GLU A 87 2.63 2.84 3.80
N LYS A 88 3.64 3.04 2.94
CA LYS A 88 4.25 1.96 2.15
C LYS A 88 4.86 0.89 3.05
N ARG A 89 5.58 1.29 4.09
CA ARG A 89 6.18 0.37 5.07
C ARG A 89 5.10 -0.40 5.83
N ASP A 90 4.06 0.30 6.27
CA ASP A 90 2.93 -0.30 7.00
C ASP A 90 2.22 -1.34 6.12
N LEU A 91 1.89 -1.00 4.87
CA LEU A 91 1.30 -1.94 3.90
C LEU A 91 2.16 -3.21 3.73
N ILE A 92 3.47 -3.05 3.53
CA ILE A 92 4.39 -4.18 3.36
C ILE A 92 4.46 -5.03 4.63
N GLY A 93 4.32 -4.42 5.81
CA GLY A 93 4.27 -5.12 7.09
C GLY A 93 3.04 -6.01 7.30
N HIS A 94 1.96 -5.77 6.54
CA HIS A 94 0.70 -6.54 6.60
C HIS A 94 0.61 -7.64 5.54
N LEU A 95 1.66 -7.87 4.74
CA LEU A 95 1.69 -8.97 3.78
C LEU A 95 1.91 -10.30 4.50
N LYS A 96 1.03 -11.29 4.26
CA LYS A 96 1.18 -12.65 4.80
C LYS A 96 2.11 -13.51 3.98
N THR A 97 2.24 -13.19 2.70
CA THR A 97 3.09 -13.92 1.77
C THR A 97 4.57 -13.60 2.02
N ASN A 98 5.39 -14.64 2.10
CA ASN A 98 6.84 -14.48 2.17
C ASN A 98 7.37 -14.05 0.80
N LEU A 99 7.91 -12.83 0.72
CA LEU A 99 8.55 -12.34 -0.51
C LEU A 99 10.04 -12.66 -0.49
N LEU A 100 10.53 -13.30 -1.55
CA LEU A 100 11.95 -13.52 -1.77
C LEU A 100 12.50 -12.48 -2.75
N ILE A 101 13.46 -11.67 -2.31
CA ILE A 101 14.22 -10.79 -3.21
C ILE A 101 15.48 -11.51 -3.64
N LYS A 102 15.61 -11.75 -4.94
CA LYS A 102 16.77 -12.39 -5.55
C LYS A 102 17.14 -11.70 -6.86
N ASP A 103 18.41 -11.36 -6.99
CA ASP A 103 19.03 -10.74 -8.17
C ASP A 103 18.28 -9.46 -8.61
N GLY A 104 17.82 -8.68 -7.61
CA GLY A 104 17.06 -7.45 -7.85
C GLY A 104 15.62 -7.68 -8.31
N SER A 105 15.08 -8.89 -8.17
CA SER A 105 13.70 -9.24 -8.51
C SER A 105 12.93 -9.82 -7.32
N ILE A 106 11.65 -9.47 -7.18
CA ILE A 106 10.75 -10.07 -6.19
C ILE A 106 10.14 -11.37 -6.75
N HIS A 107 10.16 -12.41 -5.92
CA HIS A 107 9.53 -13.71 -6.14
C HIS A 107 8.58 -14.04 -4.99
N ILE A 108 7.48 -14.73 -5.30
CA ILE A 108 6.47 -15.26 -4.38
C ILE A 108 6.58 -16.77 -4.34
#